data_AF-A0A3C2AQ72-F1
#
_entry.id   AF-A0A3C2AQ72-F1
#
_cell.length_a   1.000
_cell.length_b   1.000
_cell.length_c   1.000
_cell.angle_alpha   90.00
_cell.angle_beta   90.00
_cell.angle_gamma   90.00
#
_symmetry.space_group_name_H-M   'P 1'
#
loop_
_entity.id
_entity.type
_entity.pdbx_description
1 polymer ?
#
loop_
_entity_poly.entity_id
_entity_poly.type
_entity_poly.pdbx_seq_one_letter_code
_entity_poly.pdbx_strand_id
1 'polypeptide(L)'
;CHWCHVMEHESFEDDAVAALMNAHYTSIKIDREERPDLDARYMSAVQLMTGQGGWPLNVIALPDGTPVWGGTYFSRRDWSAALEQIAQLWREDRETVLSYGMKMQEGLKELV
;
A
#
# COMPACT_ATOMS: atom_id res chain seq x y z
N CYS A 1 2.65 -12.12 13.05
CA CYS A 1 1.35 -11.75 12.43
C CYS A 1 0.93 -12.88 11.48
N HIS A 2 -0.21 -13.55 11.69
CA HIS A 2 -0.58 -14.73 10.89
C HIS A 2 -0.77 -14.42 9.40
N TRP A 3 -1.65 -13.47 9.08
CA TRP A 3 -1.95 -13.11 7.68
C TRP A 3 -0.77 -12.48 6.94
N CYS A 4 0.20 -11.92 7.66
CA CYS A 4 1.43 -11.43 7.06
C CYS A 4 2.25 -12.59 6.48
N HIS A 5 2.36 -13.71 7.21
CA HIS A 5 3.03 -14.91 6.71
C HIS A 5 2.26 -15.59 5.58
N VAL A 6 0.93 -15.61 5.65
CA VAL A 6 0.10 -16.17 4.56
C VAL A 6 0.33 -15.40 3.27
N MET A 7 0.22 -14.06 3.30
CA MET A 7 0.41 -13.24 2.11
C MET A 7 1.86 -13.27 1.60
N GLU A 8 2.84 -13.35 2.50
CA GLU A 8 4.26 -13.54 2.15
C GLU A 8 4.44 -14.81 1.31
N HIS A 9 3.95 -15.95 1.79
CA HIS A 9 4.07 -17.22 1.08
C HIS A 9 3.25 -17.26 -0.21
N GLU A 10 2.03 -16.74 -0.20
CA GLU A 10 1.15 -16.78 -1.37
C GLU A 10 1.53 -15.77 -2.46
N SER A 11 2.18 -14.66 -2.11
CA SER A 11 2.39 -13.53 -3.02
C SER A 11 3.82 -13.03 -3.08
N PHE A 12 4.48 -12.73 -1.95
CA PHE A 12 5.80 -12.09 -1.98
C PHE A 12 6.93 -13.06 -2.36
N GLU A 13 6.75 -14.37 -2.11
CA GLU A 13 7.64 -15.43 -2.56
C GLU A 13 7.36 -15.92 -3.99
N ASP A 14 6.28 -15.47 -4.63
CA ASP A 14 5.92 -15.85 -6.01
C ASP A 14 6.73 -15.01 -7.01
N ASP A 15 7.54 -15.67 -7.84
CA ASP A 15 8.46 -15.02 -8.79
C ASP A 15 7.74 -14.07 -9.78
N ALA A 16 6.51 -14.40 -10.19
CA ALA A 16 5.77 -13.56 -11.13
C ALA A 16 5.27 -12.27 -10.46
N VAL A 17 4.80 -12.39 -9.21
CA VAL A 17 4.40 -11.23 -8.40
C VAL A 17 5.62 -10.36 -8.07
N ALA A 18 6.73 -10.98 -7.68
CA ALA A 18 7.98 -10.27 -7.39
C ALA A 18 8.51 -9.52 -8.63
N ALA A 19 8.44 -10.14 -9.82
CA ALA A 19 8.80 -9.48 -11.07
C ALA A 19 7.91 -8.26 -11.37
N LEU A 20 6.59 -8.37 -11.15
CA LEU A 20 5.65 -7.25 -11.30
C LEU A 20 5.97 -6.11 -10.33
N MET A 21 6.21 -6.44 -9.05
CA MET A 21 6.60 -5.46 -8.03
C MET A 21 7.90 -4.74 -8.43
N ASN A 22 8.93 -5.49 -8.82
CA ASN A 22 10.23 -4.93 -9.22
C ASN A 22 10.17 -4.07 -10.50
N ALA A 23 9.24 -4.36 -11.41
CA ALA A 23 9.10 -3.60 -12.65
C ALA A 23 8.48 -2.21 -12.44
N HIS A 24 7.70 -2.01 -11.37
CA HIS A 24 6.84 -0.83 -11.22
C HIS A 24 6.97 -0.10 -9.89
N TYR A 25 7.53 -0.75 -8.87
CA TYR A 25 7.55 -0.24 -7.49
C TYR A 25 8.92 -0.38 -6.85
N THR A 26 9.20 0.48 -5.87
CA THR A 26 10.25 0.26 -4.88
C THR A 26 9.61 -0.33 -3.64
N SER A 27 9.70 -1.65 -3.48
CA SER A 27 9.10 -2.36 -2.35
C SER A 27 9.93 -2.18 -1.08
N ILE A 28 9.27 -1.78 0.01
CA ILE A 28 9.90 -1.54 1.31
C ILE A 28 9.19 -2.41 2.35
N LYS A 29 9.93 -3.30 3.02
CA LYS A 29 9.43 -4.09 4.14
C LYS A 29 9.68 -3.33 5.44
N ILE A 30 8.63 -3.11 6.22
CA ILE A 30 8.70 -2.42 7.51
C ILE A 30 8.32 -3.41 8.60
N ASP A 31 9.11 -3.43 9.67
CA ASP A 31 8.73 -4.06 10.93
C ASP A 31 8.02 -3.03 11.81
N ARG A 32 6.77 -3.31 12.19
CA ARG A 32 5.96 -2.42 13.02
C ARG A 32 6.45 -2.32 14.47
N GLU A 33 7.12 -3.36 14.97
CA GLU A 33 7.64 -3.38 16.34
C GLU A 33 8.88 -2.47 16.44
N GLU A 34 9.64 -2.35 15.35
CA GLU A 34 10.78 -1.44 15.25
C GLU A 34 10.38 -0.02 14.83
N ARG A 35 9.33 0.13 14.00
CA ARG A 35 8.83 1.41 13.48
C ARG A 35 7.34 1.64 13.75
N PRO A 36 6.92 1.70 15.02
CA PRO A 36 5.52 1.93 15.39
C PRO A 36 5.00 3.30 14.93
N ASP A 37 5.91 4.26 14.73
CA ASP A 37 5.59 5.59 14.18
C ASP A 37 5.09 5.51 12.72
N LEU A 38 5.73 4.70 11.89
CA LEU A 38 5.32 4.49 10.50
C LEU A 38 4.06 3.62 10.43
N ASP A 39 3.99 2.58 11.27
CA ASP A 39 2.82 1.71 11.37
C ASP A 39 1.56 2.52 11.68
N ALA A 40 1.59 3.35 12.74
CA ALA A 40 0.46 4.17 13.12
C ALA A 40 0.04 5.14 12.00
N ARG A 41 0.99 5.84 11.37
CA ARG A 41 0.72 6.79 10.29
C ARG A 41 0.01 6.12 9.11
N TYR A 42 0.52 4.98 8.65
CA TYR A 42 -0.06 4.29 7.50
C TYR A 42 -1.34 3.53 7.85
N MET A 43 -1.50 3.06 9.10
CA MET A 43 -2.74 2.47 9.59
C MET A 43 -3.87 3.50 9.56
N SER A 44 -3.64 4.72 10.04
CA SER A 44 -4.62 5.80 9.97
C SER A 44 -5.03 6.13 8.53
N ALA A 45 -4.06 6.14 7.61
CA ALA A 45 -4.35 6.36 6.19
C ALA A 45 -5.25 5.25 5.60
N VAL A 46 -4.95 3.98 5.87
CA VAL A 46 -5.76 2.85 5.39
C VAL A 46 -7.14 2.84 6.03
N GLN A 47 -7.25 3.16 7.32
CA GLN A 47 -8.54 3.30 8.01
C GLN A 47 -9.37 4.42 7.42
N LEU A 48 -8.75 5.55 7.06
CA LEU A 48 -9.44 6.65 6.40
C LEU A 48 -9.91 6.27 4.99
N MET A 49 -9.10 5.52 4.23
CA MET A 49 -9.45 5.06 2.88
C MET A 49 -10.55 4.00 2.85
N THR A 50 -10.53 3.06 3.81
CA THR A 50 -11.29 1.80 3.71
C THR A 50 -12.29 1.59 4.84
N GLY A 51 -12.23 2.38 5.91
CA GLY A 51 -12.97 2.16 7.15
C GLY A 51 -12.49 0.97 7.97
N GLN A 52 -11.44 0.28 7.53
CA GLN A 52 -10.89 -0.91 8.17
C GLN A 52 -9.38 -0.78 8.40
N GLY A 53 -8.85 -1.57 9.32
CA GLY A 53 -7.42 -1.62 9.62
C GLY A 53 -7.00 -3.02 10.04
N GLY A 54 -5.71 -3.30 9.94
CA GLY A 54 -5.13 -4.60 10.28
C GLY A 54 -3.82 -4.87 9.56
N TRP A 55 -3.30 -6.07 9.77
CA TRP A 55 -2.04 -6.52 9.19
C TRP A 55 -2.24 -7.82 8.40
N PRO A 56 -1.53 -8.03 7.27
CA PRO A 56 -0.46 -7.19 6.71
C PRO A 56 -1.00 -5.84 6.25
N LEU A 57 -0.25 -4.77 6.50
CA LEU A 57 -0.61 -3.43 6.08
C LEU A 57 0.13 -3.13 4.78
N ASN A 58 -0.58 -3.08 3.67
CA ASN A 58 -0.01 -2.82 2.35
C ASN A 58 -0.42 -1.42 1.90
N VAL A 59 0.56 -0.58 1.58
CA VAL A 59 0.35 0.81 1.16
C VAL A 59 1.19 1.12 -0.06
N ILE A 60 0.58 1.73 -1.06
CA ILE A 60 1.27 2.39 -2.16
C ILE A 60 1.32 3.87 -1.84
N ALA A 61 2.54 4.42 -1.87
CA ALA A 61 2.81 5.81 -1.55
C ALA A 61 3.56 6.50 -2.69
N LEU A 62 3.41 7.82 -2.75
CA LEU A 62 4.24 8.69 -3.58
C LEU A 62 5.70 8.69 -3.08
N PRO A 63 6.67 9.19 -3.87
CA PRO A 63 8.08 9.23 -3.48
C PRO A 63 8.37 10.00 -2.18
N ASP A 64 7.47 10.90 -1.76
CA ASP A 64 7.56 11.65 -0.51
C ASP A 64 6.96 10.91 0.71
N GLY A 65 6.45 9.69 0.50
CA GLY A 65 5.78 8.89 1.52
C GLY A 65 4.30 9.21 1.72
N THR A 66 3.68 10.02 0.85
CA THR A 66 2.24 10.29 0.91
C THR A 66 1.46 9.05 0.44
N PRO A 67 0.59 8.43 1.27
CA PRO A 67 -0.18 7.27 0.86
C PRO A 67 -1.26 7.65 -0.16
N VAL A 68 -1.39 6.85 -1.23
CA VAL A 68 -2.39 7.08 -2.30
C VAL A 68 -3.36 5.92 -2.45
N TRP A 69 -2.98 4.75 -1.95
CA TRP A 69 -3.81 3.56 -1.93
C TRP A 69 -3.29 2.62 -0.84
N GLY A 70 -4.18 1.82 -0.25
CA GLY A 70 -3.76 0.79 0.67
C GLY A 70 -4.90 -0.09 1.15
N GLY A 71 -4.53 -1.15 1.85
CA GLY A 71 -5.45 -2.11 2.44
C GLY A 71 -4.70 -3.11 3.29
N THR A 72 -5.41 -4.17 3.69
CA THR A 72 -4.85 -5.19 4.58
C THR A 72 -4.36 -6.40 3.78
N TYR A 73 -4.98 -7.56 4.00
CA TYR A 73 -4.69 -8.77 3.27
C TYR A 73 -5.26 -8.71 1.85
N PHE A 74 -4.47 -9.15 0.88
CA PHE A 74 -4.91 -9.37 -0.50
C PHE A 74 -4.56 -10.80 -0.91
N SER A 75 -5.46 -11.47 -1.63
CA SER A 75 -5.11 -12.71 -2.32
C SER A 75 -4.06 -12.42 -3.39
N ARG A 76 -3.25 -13.42 -3.79
CA ARG A 76 -2.26 -13.25 -4.87
C ARG A 76 -2.84 -12.58 -6.12
N ARG A 77 -4.03 -13.03 -6.54
CA ARG A 77 -4.71 -12.50 -7.73
C ARG A 77 -5.08 -11.03 -7.57
N ASP A 78 -5.68 -10.68 -6.42
CA ASP A 78 -6.16 -9.32 -6.19
C ASP A 78 -4.98 -8.36 -5.95
N TRP A 79 -3.89 -8.85 -5.37
CA TRP A 79 -2.63 -8.10 -5.23
C TRP A 79 -2.00 -7.77 -6.58
N SER A 80 -1.82 -8.76 -7.46
CA SER A 80 -1.30 -8.52 -8.81
C SER A 80 -2.19 -7.56 -9.60
N ALA A 81 -3.50 -7.75 -9.55
CA ALA A 81 -4.44 -6.88 -10.23
C ALA A 81 -4.37 -5.42 -9.71
N ALA A 82 -4.22 -5.23 -8.40
CA ALA A 82 -4.06 -3.89 -7.82
C ALA A 82 -2.76 -3.22 -8.29
N LEU A 83 -1.64 -3.95 -8.26
CA LEU A 83 -0.34 -3.46 -8.74
C LEU A 83 -0.39 -3.08 -10.23
N GLU A 84 -0.99 -3.91 -11.09
CA GLU A 84 -1.11 -3.59 -12.51
C GLU A 84 -1.96 -2.34 -12.76
N GLN A 85 -3.13 -2.27 -12.13
CA GLN A 85 -4.05 -1.14 -12.29
C GLN A 85 -3.42 0.17 -11.82
N ILE A 86 -2.74 0.16 -10.68
CA ILE A 86 -2.14 1.38 -10.12
C ILE A 86 -0.90 1.79 -10.92
N ALA A 87 -0.08 0.83 -11.37
CA ALA A 87 1.05 1.11 -12.25
C ALA A 87 0.60 1.67 -13.61
N GLN A 88 -0.49 1.14 -14.18
CA GLN A 88 -1.10 1.67 -15.39
C GLN A 88 -1.61 3.10 -15.18
N LEU A 89 -2.39 3.33 -14.12
CA LEU A 89 -2.90 4.65 -13.78
C LEU A 89 -1.77 5.66 -13.58
N TRP A 90 -0.67 5.27 -12.94
CA TRP A 90 0.52 6.13 -12.79
C TRP A 90 1.16 6.53 -14.13
N ARG A 91 1.18 5.62 -15.12
CA ARG A 91 1.76 5.88 -16.44
C ARG A 91 0.84 6.72 -17.34
N GLU A 92 -0.46 6.46 -17.27
CA GLU A 92 -1.45 7.03 -18.18
C GLU A 92 -2.05 8.33 -17.65
N ASP A 93 -2.29 8.41 -16.34
CA ASP A 93 -2.91 9.55 -15.68
C ASP A 93 -2.33 9.76 -14.27
N ARG A 94 -1.07 10.23 -14.27
CA ARG A 94 -0.34 10.54 -13.04
C ARG A 94 -1.03 11.61 -12.19
N GLU A 95 -1.70 12.57 -12.82
CA GLU A 95 -2.38 13.67 -12.11
C GLU A 95 -3.48 13.13 -11.21
N THR A 96 -4.23 12.13 -11.66
CA THR A 96 -5.21 11.44 -10.83
C THR A 96 -4.58 10.83 -9.58
N VAL A 97 -3.44 10.13 -9.69
CA VAL A 97 -2.75 9.54 -8.53
C VAL A 97 -2.25 10.61 -7.56
N LEU A 98 -1.69 11.71 -8.09
CA LEU A 98 -1.25 12.85 -7.27
C LEU A 98 -2.43 13.49 -6.52
N SER A 99 -3.59 13.59 -7.17
CA SER A 99 -4.81 14.12 -6.55
C SER A 99 -5.29 13.26 -5.37
N TYR A 100 -5.11 11.94 -5.43
CA TYR A 100 -5.42 11.04 -4.31
C TYR A 100 -4.51 11.32 -3.11
N GLY A 101 -3.23 11.57 -3.37
CA GLY A 101 -2.27 11.96 -2.34
C GLY A 101 -2.65 13.28 -1.66
N MET A 102 -3.06 14.28 -2.43
CA MET A 102 -3.51 15.57 -1.89
C MET A 102 -4.74 15.42 -0.98
N LYS A 103 -5.76 14.67 -1.44
CA LYS A 103 -6.96 14.38 -0.64
C LYS A 103 -6.63 13.64 0.65
N MET A 104 -5.69 12.69 0.57
CA MET A 104 -5.25 11.93 1.74
C MET A 104 -4.51 12.80 2.75
N GLN A 105 -3.63 13.70 2.30
CA GLN A 105 -2.99 14.66 3.19
C GLN A 105 -3.99 15.60 3.87
N GLU A 106 -5.05 16.00 3.16
CA GLU A 106 -6.12 16.82 3.73
C GLU A 106 -6.90 16.05 4.80
N GLY A 107 -7.40 14.86 4.48
CA GLY A 107 -8.16 14.06 5.45
C GLY A 107 -7.34 13.61 6.68
N LEU A 108 -6.03 13.37 6.53
CA LEU A 108 -5.16 13.08 7.67
C LEU A 108 -4.96 14.29 8.60
N LYS A 109 -5.05 15.53 8.10
CA LYS A 109 -4.98 16.74 8.94
C LYS A 109 -6.24 16.91 9.79
N GLU A 110 -7.39 16.46 9.31
CA GLU A 110 -8.67 16.56 10.04
C GLU A 110 -8.77 15.58 11.23
N LEU A 111 -7.89 14.58 11.29
CA LEU A 111 -7.82 13.60 12.39
C LEU A 111 -6.95 14.07 13.58
N VAL A 112 -6.27 15.21 13.47
CA VAL A 112 -5.34 15.77 14.47
C VAL A 112 -5.88 17.06 15.08
#